data_AF-A0A1Z8X6D7-F1
#
_entry.id   AF-A0A1Z8X6D7-F1
#
_cell.length_a   1.000
_cell.length_b   1.000
_cell.length_c   1.000
_cell.angle_alpha   90.00
_cell.angle_beta   90.00
_cell.angle_gamma   90.00
#
_symmetry.space_group_name_H-M   'P 1'
#
loop_
_entity.id
_entity.type
_entity.pdbx_description
1 polymer ?
#
loop_
_entity_poly.entity_id
_entity_poly.type
_entity_poly.pdbx_seq_one_letter_code
_entity_poly.pdbx_strand_id
1 'polypeptide(L)'
;MVGKKKILIDLYLKVNKMNYKPLPFYLTIKKSNIHGLGLHSLAEIPKDTTIGMTHIEIDNDIIRTPLGGWINHSEDSNCVKKKHNNRWFLKTNKDIKADQELTLTYVLYKP
;
A
#
# COMPACT_ATOMS: atom_id res chain seq x y z
N MET A 1 -15.93 8.00 42.55
CA MET A 1 -14.54 7.92 42.01
C MET A 1 -14.31 6.81 40.97
N VAL A 2 -15.19 5.80 40.85
CA VAL A 2 -15.03 4.69 39.88
C VAL A 2 -15.25 5.11 38.41
N GLY A 3 -16.17 6.05 38.15
CA GLY A 3 -16.50 6.50 36.79
C GLY A 3 -15.38 7.25 36.05
N LYS A 4 -14.59 8.08 36.74
CA LYS A 4 -13.47 8.81 36.11
C LYS A 4 -12.31 7.88 35.72
N LYS A 5 -12.03 6.85 36.52
CA LYS A 5 -10.98 5.84 36.21
C LYS A 5 -11.38 4.96 35.02
N LYS A 6 -12.67 4.60 34.89
CA LYS A 6 -13.19 3.84 33.75
C LYS A 6 -13.09 4.63 32.44
N ILE A 7 -13.46 5.91 32.45
CA ILE A 7 -13.35 6.79 31.27
C ILE A 7 -11.89 6.95 30.82
N LEU A 8 -10.94 7.12 31.75
CA LEU A 8 -9.51 7.21 31.42
C LEU A 8 -8.97 5.92 30.80
N ILE A 9 -9.41 4.75 31.28
CA ILE A 9 -9.03 3.43 30.74
C ILE A 9 -9.66 3.22 29.36
N ASP A 10 -10.93 3.58 29.18
CA ASP A 10 -11.62 3.45 27.88
C ASP A 10 -11.01 4.37 26.82
N LEU A 11 -10.55 5.57 27.22
CA LEU A 11 -9.82 6.48 26.33
C LEU A 11 -8.41 5.95 26.00
N TYR A 12 -7.70 5.41 27.00
CA TYR A 12 -6.40 4.76 26.81
C TYR A 12 -6.50 3.55 25.87
N LEU A 13 -7.56 2.74 25.97
CA LEU A 13 -7.82 1.62 25.06
C LEU A 13 -8.28 2.07 23.66
N LYS A 14 -8.97 3.22 23.53
CA LYS A 14 -9.34 3.80 22.23
C LYS A 14 -8.14 4.34 21.48
N VAL A 15 -7.21 5.00 22.18
CA VAL A 15 -5.96 5.53 21.61
C VAL A 15 -4.98 4.39 21.28
N ASN A 16 -4.91 3.34 22.11
CA ASN A 16 -4.04 2.17 21.88
C ASN A 16 -4.62 1.08 20.95
N LYS A 17 -5.85 1.25 20.43
CA LYS A 17 -6.46 0.34 19.43
C LYS A 17 -6.25 0.81 17.97
N MET A 18 -5.25 1.64 17.71
CA MET A 18 -4.68 1.74 16.36
C MET A 18 -3.89 0.45 16.08
N ASN A 19 -4.60 -0.64 15.82
CA ASN A 19 -4.00 -1.92 15.44
C ASN A 19 -2.99 -1.69 14.31
N TYR A 20 -1.80 -2.27 14.43
CA TYR A 20 -0.80 -2.22 13.37
C TYR A 20 -1.43 -2.67 12.04
N LYS A 21 -1.33 -1.81 11.02
CA LYS A 21 -1.75 -2.12 9.65
C LYS A 21 -0.52 -2.13 8.75
N PRO A 22 -0.21 -3.25 8.07
CA PRO A 22 0.93 -3.32 7.16
C PRO A 22 0.70 -2.54 5.85
N LEU A 23 -0.55 -2.15 5.57
CA LEU A 23 -0.94 -1.34 4.42
C LEU A 23 -1.65 -0.06 4.89
N PRO A 24 -1.60 1.02 4.08
CA PRO A 24 -2.49 2.16 4.26
C PRO A 24 -3.95 1.73 4.41
N PHE A 25 -4.71 2.40 5.28
CA PHE A 25 -6.08 1.98 5.62
C PHE A 25 -7.05 1.96 4.43
N TYR A 26 -6.73 2.67 3.35
CA TYR A 26 -7.48 2.74 2.10
C TYR A 26 -7.03 1.69 1.07
N LEU A 27 -6.16 0.74 1.44
CA LEU A 27 -5.74 -0.36 0.60
C LEU A 27 -6.06 -1.70 1.26
N THR A 28 -6.29 -2.70 0.43
CA THR A 28 -6.50 -4.08 0.86
C THR A 28 -5.93 -5.08 -0.15
N ILE A 29 -5.95 -6.35 0.19
CA ILE A 29 -5.55 -7.45 -0.67
C ILE A 29 -6.81 -8.25 -1.02
N LYS A 30 -7.03 -8.47 -2.32
CA LYS A 30 -8.17 -9.26 -2.83
C LYS A 30 -7.68 -10.22 -3.93
N LYS A 31 -8.53 -11.16 -4.32
CA LYS A 31 -8.31 -11.97 -5.53
C LYS A 31 -8.15 -11.03 -6.73
N SER A 32 -7.05 -11.19 -7.46
CA SER A 32 -6.75 -10.40 -8.65
C SER A 32 -7.36 -11.07 -9.89
N ASN A 33 -7.76 -10.24 -10.86
CA ASN A 33 -8.11 -10.71 -12.21
C ASN A 33 -6.88 -10.91 -13.11
N ILE A 34 -5.70 -10.49 -12.65
CA ILE A 34 -4.43 -10.63 -13.34
C ILE A 34 -3.73 -11.89 -12.86
N HIS A 35 -3.39 -11.96 -11.58
CA HIS A 35 -2.67 -13.10 -11.02
C HIS A 35 -2.81 -13.21 -9.50
N GLY A 36 -3.28 -14.37 -9.02
CA GLY A 36 -3.33 -14.70 -7.59
C GLY A 36 -4.09 -13.67 -6.74
N LEU A 37 -3.35 -12.98 -5.87
CA LEU A 37 -3.84 -11.88 -5.05
C LEU A 37 -3.22 -10.56 -5.53
N GLY A 38 -3.95 -9.46 -5.36
CA GLY A 38 -3.53 -8.13 -5.78
C GLY A 38 -3.89 -7.05 -4.77
N LEU A 39 -3.14 -5.95 -4.83
CA LEU A 39 -3.37 -4.74 -4.05
C LEU A 39 -4.54 -3.94 -4.65
N HIS A 40 -5.60 -3.72 -3.89
CA HIS A 40 -6.80 -3.02 -4.35
C HIS A 40 -7.07 -1.79 -3.50
N SER A 41 -7.61 -0.75 -4.14
CA SER A 41 -8.08 0.44 -3.43
C SER A 41 -9.43 0.21 -2.77
N LEU A 42 -9.61 0.76 -1.56
CA LEU A 42 -10.91 0.85 -0.88
C LEU A 42 -11.58 2.22 -1.05
N ALA A 43 -10.87 3.17 -1.67
CA ALA A 43 -11.34 4.53 -1.87
C ALA A 43 -10.83 5.06 -3.23
N GLU A 44 -11.31 6.23 -3.64
CA GLU A 44 -10.68 6.93 -4.75
C GLU A 44 -9.29 7.44 -4.34
N ILE A 45 -8.31 7.29 -5.24
CA ILE A 45 -6.95 7.83 -5.07
C ILE A 45 -6.65 8.71 -6.26
N PRO A 46 -6.44 10.02 -6.08
CA PRO A 46 -6.11 10.91 -7.19
C PRO A 46 -4.82 10.49 -7.87
N LYS A 47 -4.71 10.81 -9.17
CA LYS A 47 -3.45 10.78 -9.91
C LYS A 47 -2.39 11.60 -9.17
N ASP A 48 -1.13 11.20 -9.35
CA ASP A 48 0.03 11.84 -8.76
C ASP A 48 0.15 11.73 -7.22
N THR A 49 -0.60 10.81 -6.62
CA THR A 49 -0.50 10.48 -5.19
C THR A 49 0.64 9.51 -4.92
N THR A 50 1.57 9.88 -4.03
CA THR A 50 2.59 8.95 -3.50
C THR A 50 1.98 8.14 -2.36
N ILE A 51 1.82 6.83 -2.56
CA ILE A 51 1.15 5.93 -1.62
C ILE A 51 2.10 5.47 -0.52
N GLY A 52 3.32 5.07 -0.88
CA GLY A 52 4.28 4.56 0.09
C GLY A 52 5.42 3.79 -0.53
N MET A 53 6.34 3.33 0.32
CA MET A 53 7.53 2.59 -0.10
C MET A 53 7.16 1.16 -0.51
N THR A 54 7.67 0.72 -1.66
CA THR A 54 7.48 -0.63 -2.22
C THR A 54 8.72 -1.49 -2.11
N HIS A 55 9.90 -0.89 -2.29
CA HIS A 55 11.17 -1.62 -2.26
C HIS A 55 12.26 -0.81 -1.56
N ILE A 56 13.23 -1.51 -0.98
CA ILE A 56 14.50 -0.96 -0.50
C ILE A 56 15.62 -1.74 -1.18
N GLU A 57 16.62 -1.03 -1.69
CA GLU A 57 17.88 -1.59 -2.16
C GLU A 57 18.86 -1.66 -0.99
N ILE A 58 19.41 -2.84 -0.76
CA ILE A 58 20.48 -3.09 0.22
C ILE A 58 21.53 -3.91 -0.51
N ASP A 59 22.73 -3.36 -0.64
CA ASP A 59 23.81 -3.93 -1.46
C ASP A 59 23.32 -4.25 -2.89
N ASN A 60 23.32 -5.53 -3.27
CA ASN A 60 22.86 -5.99 -4.58
C ASN A 60 21.41 -6.52 -4.56
N ASP A 61 20.74 -6.47 -3.40
CA ASP A 61 19.40 -7.03 -3.22
C ASP A 61 18.31 -5.95 -3.26
N ILE A 62 17.14 -6.34 -3.76
CA ILE A 62 15.92 -5.51 -3.74
C ILE A 62 14.88 -6.19 -2.84
N ILE A 63 14.67 -5.62 -1.65
CA ILE A 63 13.72 -6.13 -0.65
C ILE A 63 12.37 -5.43 -0.83
N ARG A 64 11.28 -6.21 -0.91
CA ARG A 64 9.91 -5.69 -0.99
C ARG A 64 9.32 -5.40 0.39
N THR A 65 8.61 -4.30 0.52
CA THR A 65 7.72 -4.03 1.66
C THR A 65 6.40 -4.79 1.49
N PRO A 66 5.51 -4.84 2.51
CA PRO A 66 4.16 -5.37 2.32
C PRO A 66 3.41 -4.69 1.16
N LEU A 67 3.60 -3.38 0.96
CA LEU A 67 3.03 -2.67 -0.19
C LEU A 67 3.61 -3.20 -1.52
N GLY A 68 4.93 -3.38 -1.61
CA GLY A 68 5.58 -3.90 -2.82
C GLY A 68 5.32 -5.39 -3.10
N GLY A 69 4.99 -6.16 -2.07
CA GLY A 69 4.78 -7.62 -2.17
C GLY A 69 3.50 -8.03 -2.92
N TRP A 70 2.49 -7.16 -2.96
CA TRP A 70 1.15 -7.49 -3.49
C TRP A 70 0.74 -6.71 -4.74
N ILE A 71 1.63 -5.89 -5.31
CA ILE A 71 1.33 -5.15 -6.54
C ILE A 71 1.58 -6.06 -7.73
N ASN A 72 0.62 -6.14 -8.64
CA ASN A 72 0.72 -6.95 -9.85
C ASN A 72 1.20 -6.15 -11.06
N HIS A 73 1.52 -6.88 -12.13
CA HIS A 73 1.94 -6.31 -13.40
C HIS A 73 0.76 -5.99 -14.32
N SER A 74 0.81 -4.85 -15.02
CA SER A 74 -0.02 -4.57 -16.19
C SER A 74 0.75 -3.71 -17.20
N GLU A 75 0.52 -3.92 -18.49
CA GLU A 75 1.07 -3.05 -19.54
C GLU A 75 0.47 -1.65 -19.46
N ASP A 76 -0.85 -1.53 -19.24
CA ASP A 76 -1.56 -0.26 -19.05
C ASP A 76 -1.67 0.13 -17.56
N SER A 77 -0.54 0.10 -16.85
CA SER A 77 -0.52 0.29 -15.40
C SER A 77 -1.04 1.65 -14.93
N ASN A 78 -1.65 1.66 -13.73
CA ASN A 78 -2.18 2.86 -13.06
C ASN A 78 -1.25 3.43 -11.98
N CYS A 79 -0.08 2.81 -11.79
CA CYS A 79 0.98 3.31 -10.91
C CYS A 79 2.35 3.27 -11.60
N VAL A 80 3.29 4.03 -11.05
CA VAL A 80 4.72 4.00 -11.39
C VAL A 80 5.57 3.91 -10.12
N LYS A 81 6.78 3.37 -10.24
CA LYS A 81 7.78 3.45 -9.16
C LYS A 81 8.63 4.70 -9.32
N LYS A 82 8.87 5.43 -8.24
CA LYS A 82 9.82 6.54 -8.18
C LYS A 82 10.92 6.20 -7.18
N LYS A 83 12.18 6.24 -7.64
CA LYS A 83 13.35 5.99 -6.79
C LYS A 83 13.77 7.28 -6.08
N HIS A 84 14.06 7.16 -4.79
CA HIS A 84 14.72 8.19 -4.00
C HIS A 84 15.78 7.52 -3.14
N ASN A 85 17.06 7.81 -3.43
CA ASN A 85 18.21 7.09 -2.88
C ASN A 85 18.05 5.58 -3.10
N ASN A 86 18.15 4.78 -2.04
CA ASN A 86 17.99 3.33 -2.08
C ASN A 86 16.54 2.86 -1.86
N ARG A 87 15.53 3.73 -2.01
CA ARG A 87 14.13 3.39 -1.75
C ARG A 87 13.27 3.66 -2.98
N TRP A 88 12.30 2.78 -3.22
CA TRP A 88 11.33 2.90 -4.31
C TRP A 88 9.94 3.15 -3.75
N PHE A 89 9.26 4.17 -4.25
CA PHE A 89 7.92 4.56 -3.82
C PHE A 89 6.90 4.33 -4.92
N LEU A 90 5.70 3.85 -4.55
CA LEU A 90 4.56 3.75 -5.43
C LEU A 90 3.91 5.12 -5.58
N LYS A 91 3.72 5.56 -6.82
CA LYS A 91 3.01 6.78 -7.15
C LYS A 91 1.94 6.48 -8.20
N THR A 92 0.72 6.96 -8.02
CA THR A 92 -0.35 6.81 -9.02
C THR A 92 -0.02 7.65 -10.26
N ASN A 93 -0.21 7.10 -11.47
CA ASN A 93 -0.06 7.84 -12.74
C ASN A 93 -1.41 8.09 -13.45
N LYS A 94 -2.49 7.54 -12.88
CA LYS A 94 -3.90 7.71 -13.24
C LYS A 94 -4.71 7.87 -11.95
N ASP A 95 -5.92 8.41 -12.06
CA ASP A 95 -6.89 8.32 -10.97
C ASP A 95 -7.28 6.85 -10.76
N ILE A 96 -7.40 6.45 -9.49
CA ILE A 96 -7.75 5.09 -9.10
C ILE A 96 -9.13 5.15 -8.45
N LYS A 97 -10.06 4.35 -8.95
CA LYS A 97 -11.41 4.22 -8.38
C LYS A 97 -11.39 3.27 -7.18
N ALA A 98 -12.39 3.38 -6.31
CA ALA A 98 -12.63 2.35 -5.31
C ALA A 98 -12.75 0.96 -5.97
N ASP A 99 -12.23 -0.06 -5.30
CA ASP A 99 -12.13 -1.46 -5.76
C ASP A 99 -11.24 -1.71 -6.99
N GLN A 100 -10.55 -0.70 -7.53
CA GLN A 100 -9.60 -0.91 -8.62
C GLN A 100 -8.29 -1.51 -8.10
N GLU A 101 -7.72 -2.46 -8.84
CA GLU A 101 -6.41 -3.04 -8.58
C GLU A 101 -5.29 -2.04 -8.94
N LEU A 102 -4.33 -1.88 -8.04
CA LEU A 102 -3.10 -1.10 -8.25
C LEU A 102 -2.08 -1.98 -8.96
N THR A 103 -1.60 -1.51 -10.10
CA THR A 103 -0.67 -2.26 -10.95
C THR A 103 0.55 -1.43 -11.35
N LEU A 104 1.65 -2.11 -11.68
CA LEU A 104 2.89 -1.51 -12.19
C LEU A 104 3.26 -2.11 -13.54
N THR A 105 3.85 -1.32 -14.43
CA THR A 105 4.57 -1.88 -15.58
C THR A 105 5.95 -2.34 -15.09
N TYR A 106 6.20 -3.65 -15.14
CA TYR A 106 7.49 -4.21 -14.76
C TYR A 106 8.49 -3.93 -15.88
N VAL A 107 9.57 -3.23 -15.55
CA VAL A 107 10.70 -3.02 -16.45
C VAL A 107 11.79 -4.08 -16.30
N LEU A 108 11.79 -4.82 -15.18
CA LEU A 108 12.82 -5.79 -14.82
C LEU A 108 12.47 -7.24 -15.17
N TYR A 109 11.21 -7.49 -15.55
CA TYR A 109 10.72 -8.81 -15.91
C TYR A 109 9.92 -8.65 -17.20
N LYS A 110 10.38 -9.30 -18.28
CA LYS A 110 9.53 -9.64 -19.40
C LYS A 110 9.08 -11.08 -19.16
N PRO A 111 7.78 -11.35 -18.94
CA PRO A 111 7.28 -12.71 -18.83
C PRO A 111 7.55 -13.52 -20.11
#